data_AF-A0A0D0A4I5-F1
#
_entry.id   AF-A0A0D0A4I5-F1
#
_cell.length_a   1.000
_cell.length_b   1.000
_cell.length_c   1.000
_cell.angle_alpha   90.00
_cell.angle_beta   90.00
_cell.angle_gamma   90.00
#
_symmetry.space_group_name_H-M   'P 1'
#
loop_
_entity.id
_entity.type
_entity.pdbx_description
1 polymer ?
#
loop_
_entity_poly.entity_id
_entity_poly.type
_entity_poly.pdbx_seq_one_letter_code
_entity_poly.pdbx_strand_id
1 'polypeptide(L)'
;MRIYPGAKFNLEKTEIIPIGTKTHRDRVIQTRKPNRLEPPLNDNIRIVPDGHPVRSLGAWIGNKTDNTTPWEPVLNNINTALKRWKNGHPTLDGKKLIIQMIVGGMTQFLTKAQGMPKNIETALTKIIWGFIWDNVRTPPINLEQLQ
;
A
#
# COMPACT_ATOMS: atom_id res chain seq x y z
N MET A 1 8.46 22.60 -20.52
CA MET A 1 9.08 22.54 -19.19
C MET A 1 10.44 23.25 -19.23
N ARG A 2 10.57 24.47 -18.71
CA ARG A 2 11.86 25.18 -18.57
C ARG A 2 12.45 24.80 -17.22
N ILE A 3 13.65 24.23 -17.21
CA ILE A 3 14.27 23.57 -16.05
C ILE A 3 15.49 24.40 -15.63
N TYR A 4 15.66 24.61 -14.33
CA TYR A 4 16.85 25.27 -13.75
C TYR A 4 18.14 24.52 -14.14
N PRO A 5 19.22 25.22 -14.52
CA PRO A 5 20.46 24.60 -14.96
C PRO A 5 21.23 24.06 -13.74
N GLY A 6 21.23 22.73 -13.57
CA GLY A 6 22.07 22.06 -12.56
C GLY A 6 21.54 20.70 -12.07
N ALA A 7 20.23 20.47 -12.15
CA ALA A 7 19.64 19.18 -11.74
C ALA A 7 19.48 18.24 -12.94
N LYS A 8 20.17 17.09 -12.90
CA LYS A 8 19.99 16.01 -13.88
C LYS A 8 18.92 15.04 -13.39
N PHE A 9 17.77 15.02 -14.03
CA PHE A 9 16.69 14.08 -13.72
C PHE A 9 17.01 12.70 -14.28
N ASN A 10 16.71 11.67 -13.51
CA ASN A 10 16.75 10.30 -13.98
C ASN A 10 15.44 10.01 -14.72
N LEU A 11 15.49 10.06 -16.06
CA LEU A 11 14.33 9.85 -16.92
C LEU A 11 13.75 8.43 -16.77
N GLU A 12 14.58 7.42 -16.49
CA GLU A 12 14.13 6.03 -16.28
C GLU A 12 13.27 5.88 -15.02
N LYS A 13 13.51 6.72 -14.00
CA LYS A 13 12.72 6.77 -12.77
C LYS A 13 11.56 7.77 -12.83
N THR A 14 11.44 8.52 -13.92
CA THR A 14 10.42 9.55 -14.07
C THR A 14 9.16 8.95 -14.67
N GLU A 15 8.06 8.99 -13.92
CA GLU A 15 6.74 8.52 -14.38
C GLU A 15 5.72 9.66 -14.32
N ILE A 16 4.80 9.72 -15.28
CA ILE A 16 3.73 10.72 -15.36
C ILE A 16 2.38 10.03 -15.20
N ILE A 17 1.63 10.43 -14.17
CA ILE A 17 0.26 9.96 -13.94
C ILE A 17 -0.70 11.08 -14.35
N PRO A 18 -1.42 10.95 -15.47
CA PRO A 18 -2.43 11.93 -15.85
C PRO A 18 -3.63 11.85 -14.91
N ILE A 19 -4.07 12.99 -14.37
CA ILE A 19 -5.22 13.11 -13.46
C ILE A 19 -6.31 13.94 -14.16
N GLY A 20 -7.57 13.57 -13.97
CA GLY A 20 -8.71 14.27 -14.57
C GLY A 20 -9.72 13.31 -15.17
N THR A 21 -10.46 13.74 -16.19
CA THR A 21 -11.45 12.88 -16.88
C THR A 21 -10.77 11.76 -17.66
N LYS A 22 -11.48 10.65 -17.89
CA LYS A 22 -10.98 9.55 -18.73
C LYS A 22 -10.55 10.05 -20.11
N THR A 23 -11.36 10.90 -20.74
CA THR A 23 -11.06 11.52 -22.04
C THR A 23 -9.78 12.35 -22.02
N HIS A 24 -9.50 13.07 -20.93
CA HIS A 24 -8.25 13.78 -20.76
C HIS A 24 -7.07 12.83 -20.64
N ARG A 25 -7.18 11.79 -19.79
CA ARG A 25 -6.12 10.79 -19.60
C ARG A 25 -5.79 10.05 -20.88
N ASP A 26 -6.80 9.55 -21.59
CA ASP A 26 -6.65 8.84 -22.86
C ASP A 26 -5.95 9.73 -23.90
N ARG A 27 -6.35 11.00 -23.98
CA ARG A 27 -5.69 11.98 -24.85
C ARG A 27 -4.23 12.18 -24.47
N VAL A 28 -3.92 12.38 -23.19
CA VAL A 28 -2.52 12.60 -22.75
C VAL A 28 -1.66 11.38 -23.04
N ILE A 29 -2.19 10.17 -22.87
CA ILE A 29 -1.49 8.91 -23.19
C ILE A 29 -1.22 8.82 -24.70
N GLN A 30 -2.24 9.07 -25.53
CA GLN A 30 -2.13 8.97 -27.00
C GLN A 30 -1.23 10.06 -27.58
N THR A 31 -1.42 11.31 -27.16
CA THR A 31 -0.71 12.46 -27.74
C THR A 31 0.61 12.75 -27.05
N ARG A 32 0.89 12.10 -25.90
CA ARG A 32 2.02 12.41 -24.99
C ARG A 32 2.11 13.89 -24.63
N LYS A 33 0.98 14.61 -24.64
CA LYS A 33 0.91 16.07 -24.45
C LYS A 33 -0.01 16.42 -23.28
N PRO A 34 0.53 16.90 -22.14
CA PRO A 34 -0.27 17.38 -21.02
C PRO A 34 -1.23 18.49 -21.47
N ASN A 35 -0.69 19.47 -22.19
CA ASN A 35 -1.44 20.55 -22.83
C ASN A 35 -1.34 20.43 -24.36
N ARG A 36 -2.43 20.74 -25.08
CA ARG A 36 -2.50 20.64 -26.55
C ARG A 36 -1.46 21.52 -27.26
N LEU A 37 -1.10 22.65 -26.65
CA LEU A 37 -0.18 23.64 -27.20
C LEU A 37 1.30 23.34 -26.91
N GLU A 38 1.59 22.37 -26.05
CA GLU A 38 2.96 22.02 -25.68
C GLU A 38 3.53 20.91 -26.57
N PRO A 39 4.87 20.84 -26.73
CA PRO A 39 5.50 19.72 -27.39
C PRO A 39 5.24 18.41 -26.62
N PRO A 40 5.25 17.25 -27.30
CA PRO A 40 5.17 15.95 -26.65
C PRO A 40 6.25 15.75 -25.60
N LEU A 41 5.93 14.97 -24.57
CA LEU A 41 6.86 14.51 -23.55
C LEU A 41 7.88 13.55 -24.16
N ASN A 42 9.12 13.61 -23.69
CA ASN A 42 10.22 12.74 -24.10
C ASN A 42 9.80 11.26 -24.02
N ASP A 43 10.05 10.48 -25.08
CA ASP A 43 9.63 9.07 -25.21
C ASP A 43 10.16 8.15 -24.10
N ASN A 44 11.28 8.51 -23.49
CA ASN A 44 11.87 7.78 -22.37
C ASN A 44 11.08 7.92 -21.06
N ILE A 45 10.15 8.90 -20.97
CA ILE A 45 9.29 9.07 -19.81
C ILE A 45 8.04 8.21 -19.98
N ARG A 46 7.81 7.34 -19.01
CA ARG A 46 6.61 6.50 -18.97
C ARG A 46 5.40 7.33 -18.54
N ILE A 47 4.38 7.37 -19.39
CA ILE A 47 3.05 7.88 -19.04
C ILE A 47 2.21 6.69 -18.61
N VAL A 48 1.61 6.77 -17.44
CA VAL A 48 0.99 5.63 -16.77
C VAL A 48 -0.49 5.55 -17.15
N PRO A 49 -0.94 4.45 -17.79
CA PRO A 49 -2.34 4.26 -18.12
C PRO A 49 -3.19 3.83 -16.92
N ASP A 50 -4.52 3.92 -17.07
CA ASP A 50 -5.47 3.37 -16.10
C ASP A 50 -5.18 1.88 -15.84
N GLY A 51 -5.33 1.44 -14.60
CA GLY A 51 -5.07 0.07 -14.15
C GLY A 51 -3.62 -0.20 -13.79
N HIS A 52 -2.69 0.70 -14.14
CA HIS A 52 -1.27 0.54 -13.82
C HIS A 52 -0.86 1.47 -12.67
N PRO A 53 -0.36 0.91 -11.55
CA PRO A 53 0.14 1.69 -10.43
C PRO A 53 1.61 2.09 -10.58
N VAL A 54 1.97 3.19 -9.93
CA VAL A 54 3.33 3.67 -9.70
C VAL A 54 3.65 3.56 -8.23
N ARG A 55 4.84 3.05 -7.91
CA ARG A 55 5.31 3.01 -6.53
C ARG A 55 5.95 4.34 -6.14
N SER A 56 5.32 5.06 -5.21
CA SER A 56 5.84 6.31 -4.65
C SER A 56 5.88 6.22 -3.13
N LEU A 57 7.06 6.38 -2.54
CA LEU A 57 7.30 6.31 -1.09
C LEU A 57 6.70 5.06 -0.41
N GLY A 58 6.63 3.94 -1.15
CA GLY A 58 6.05 2.67 -0.67
C GLY A 58 4.54 2.52 -0.90
N ALA A 59 3.82 3.61 -1.19
CA ALA A 59 2.44 3.57 -1.64
C ALA A 59 2.36 3.30 -3.15
N TRP A 60 1.23 2.76 -3.59
CA TRP A 60 0.96 2.48 -5.00
C TRP A 60 -0.13 3.42 -5.48
N ILE A 61 0.22 4.32 -6.39
CA ILE A 61 -0.62 5.40 -6.86
C ILE A 61 -0.94 5.17 -8.34
N GLY A 62 -2.22 5.23 -8.71
CA GLY A 62 -2.63 5.17 -10.09
C GLY A 62 -4.14 5.29 -10.23
N ASN A 63 -4.60 5.46 -11.48
CA ASN A 63 -6.03 5.51 -11.77
C ASN A 63 -6.57 4.08 -11.87
N LYS A 64 -7.67 3.77 -11.16
CA LYS A 64 -8.34 2.45 -11.21
C LYS A 64 -7.41 1.26 -10.92
N THR A 65 -6.48 1.42 -9.99
CA THR A 65 -5.54 0.37 -9.60
C THR A 65 -6.12 -0.53 -8.52
N ASP A 66 -5.67 -1.79 -8.49
CA ASP A 66 -5.95 -2.68 -7.36
C ASP A 66 -5.05 -2.30 -6.18
N ASN A 67 -5.68 -1.91 -5.07
CA ASN A 67 -4.98 -1.50 -3.86
C ASN A 67 -4.58 -2.69 -2.95
N THR A 68 -4.79 -3.94 -3.37
CA THR A 68 -4.51 -5.12 -2.53
C THR A 68 -3.05 -5.59 -2.60
N THR A 69 -2.43 -5.57 -3.77
CA THR A 69 -1.03 -6.02 -4.00
C THR A 69 -0.01 -5.42 -3.01
N PRO A 70 -0.08 -4.13 -2.65
CA PRO A 70 0.90 -3.53 -1.73
C PRO A 70 0.83 -4.10 -0.31
N TRP A 71 -0.28 -4.74 0.06
CA TRP A 71 -0.49 -5.33 1.38
C TRP A 71 0.13 -6.71 1.55
N GLU A 72 0.40 -7.44 0.48
CA GLU A 72 1.03 -8.77 0.55
C GLU A 72 2.34 -8.79 1.35
N PRO A 73 3.34 -7.93 1.05
CA PRO A 73 4.58 -7.92 1.83
C PRO A 73 4.34 -7.50 3.29
N VAL A 74 3.35 -6.63 3.55
CA VAL A 74 2.99 -6.20 4.91
C VAL A 74 2.43 -7.39 5.70
N LEU A 75 1.48 -8.13 5.13
CA LEU A 75 0.90 -9.32 5.75
C LEU A 75 1.95 -10.40 6.01
N ASN A 76 2.89 -10.60 5.07
CA ASN A 76 3.99 -11.55 5.25
C ASN A 76 4.93 -11.14 6.40
N ASN A 77 5.27 -9.86 6.49
CA ASN A 77 6.12 -9.33 7.55
C ASN A 77 5.45 -9.43 8.92
N ILE A 78 4.16 -9.10 9.01
CA ILE A 78 3.35 -9.27 10.23
C ILE A 78 3.35 -10.73 10.67
N ASN A 79 3.02 -11.66 9.77
CA ASN A 79 3.01 -13.09 10.09
C ASN A 79 4.38 -13.57 10.58
N THR A 80 5.45 -13.15 9.92
CA THR A 80 6.83 -13.51 10.30
C THR A 80 7.18 -12.98 11.69
N ALA A 81 6.84 -11.73 11.98
CA ALA A 81 7.09 -11.11 13.27
C ALA A 81 6.29 -11.81 14.39
N LEU A 82 4.98 -12.02 14.19
CA LEU A 82 4.13 -12.67 15.19
C LEU A 82 4.56 -14.12 15.46
N LYS A 83 4.98 -14.87 14.43
CA LYS A 83 5.55 -16.22 14.62
C LYS A 83 6.79 -16.21 15.52
N ARG A 84 7.67 -15.22 15.37
CA ARG A 84 8.86 -15.09 16.24
C ARG A 84 8.47 -14.76 17.67
N TRP A 85 7.54 -13.81 17.87
CA TRP A 85 7.07 -13.43 19.20
C TRP A 85 6.33 -14.56 19.93
N LYS A 86 5.63 -15.43 19.19
CA LYS A 86 4.95 -16.59 19.75
C LYS A 86 5.91 -17.54 20.49
N ASN A 87 7.17 -17.65 20.06
CA ASN A 87 8.17 -18.49 20.72
C ASN A 87 8.52 -18.02 22.14
N GLY A 88 8.21 -16.76 22.48
CA GLY A 88 8.39 -16.22 23.83
C GLY A 88 7.24 -16.53 24.79
N HIS A 89 6.21 -17.28 24.34
CA HIS A 89 5.02 -17.62 25.13
C HIS A 89 4.41 -16.42 25.89
N PRO A 90 4.12 -15.30 25.21
CA PRO A 90 3.62 -14.10 25.87
C PRO A 90 2.26 -14.34 26.54
N THR A 91 2.05 -13.65 27.67
CA THR A 91 0.74 -13.57 28.34
C THR A 91 -0.30 -12.88 27.45
N LEU A 92 -1.57 -12.93 27.82
CA LEU A 92 -2.64 -12.27 27.07
C LEU A 92 -2.39 -10.76 26.90
N ASP A 93 -1.98 -10.08 27.97
CA ASP A 93 -1.61 -8.65 27.93
C ASP A 93 -0.39 -8.41 27.04
N GLY A 94 0.62 -9.28 27.13
CA GLY A 94 1.77 -9.25 26.25
C GLY A 94 1.37 -9.37 24.78
N LYS A 95 0.45 -10.29 24.46
CA LYS A 95 -0.07 -10.47 23.10
C LYS A 95 -0.78 -9.22 22.60
N LYS A 96 -1.59 -8.55 23.44
CA LYS A 96 -2.26 -7.27 23.11
C LYS A 96 -1.24 -6.18 22.74
N LEU A 97 -0.19 -6.01 23.55
CA LEU A 97 0.88 -5.03 23.28
C LEU A 97 1.65 -5.37 21.99
N ILE A 98 1.95 -6.64 21.76
CA ILE A 98 2.63 -7.10 20.53
C ILE A 98 1.77 -6.81 19.30
N ILE A 99 0.45 -7.06 19.35
CA ILE A 99 -0.47 -6.74 18.25
C ILE A 99 -0.48 -5.25 17.95
N GLN A 100 -0.59 -4.41 18.99
CA GLN A 100 -0.54 -2.95 18.84
C GLN A 100 0.74 -2.51 18.14
N MET A 101 1.89 -3.00 18.61
CA MET A 101 3.21 -2.63 18.10
C MET A 101 3.45 -3.12 16.67
N ILE A 102 3.17 -4.40 16.40
CA ILE A 102 3.49 -5.04 15.12
C ILE A 102 2.40 -4.78 14.09
N VAL A 103 1.16 -5.15 14.38
CA VAL A 103 0.06 -5.05 13.42
C VAL A 103 -0.32 -3.58 13.22
N GLY A 104 -0.48 -2.83 14.32
CA GLY A 104 -0.76 -1.38 14.24
C GLY A 104 0.37 -0.64 13.53
N GLY A 105 1.61 -0.84 13.98
CA GLY A 105 2.78 -0.15 13.43
C GLY A 105 3.01 -0.41 11.95
N MET A 106 2.88 -1.66 11.49
CA MET A 106 3.15 -2.01 10.08
C MET A 106 2.01 -1.62 9.12
N THR A 107 0.78 -1.43 9.60
CA THR A 107 -0.38 -1.13 8.75
C THR A 107 -0.69 0.36 8.67
N GLN A 108 -0.29 1.15 9.67
CA GLN A 108 -0.69 2.55 9.82
C GLN A 108 -0.36 3.42 8.59
N PHE A 109 0.87 3.36 8.09
CA PHE A 109 1.30 4.17 6.96
C PHE A 109 0.48 3.88 5.69
N LEU A 110 0.40 2.60 5.30
CA LEU A 110 -0.25 2.21 4.05
C LEU A 110 -1.76 2.46 4.12
N THR A 111 -2.37 2.27 5.29
CA THR A 111 -3.77 2.65 5.54
C THR A 111 -4.00 4.13 5.29
N LYS A 112 -3.11 5.00 5.76
CA LYS A 112 -3.23 6.45 5.55
C LYS A 112 -2.93 6.86 4.11
N ALA A 113 -1.99 6.19 3.45
CA ALA A 113 -1.55 6.56 2.10
C ALA A 113 -2.56 6.16 1.01
N GLN A 114 -3.21 5.01 1.13
CA GLN A 114 -4.06 4.45 0.06
C GLN A 114 -5.30 3.69 0.55
N GLY A 115 -5.61 3.78 1.85
CA GLY A 115 -6.70 3.05 2.47
C GLY A 115 -6.39 1.56 2.70
N MET A 116 -7.24 0.90 3.48
CA MET A 116 -7.18 -0.53 3.72
C MET A 116 -8.42 -1.20 3.10
N PRO A 117 -8.25 -2.05 2.07
CA PRO A 117 -9.34 -2.83 1.51
C PRO A 117 -9.95 -3.82 2.53
N LYS A 118 -11.25 -4.12 2.42
CA LYS A 118 -11.97 -4.95 3.41
C LYS A 118 -11.46 -6.39 3.51
N ASN A 119 -10.97 -6.96 2.42
CA ASN A 119 -10.33 -8.27 2.42
C ASN A 119 -9.02 -8.28 3.24
N ILE A 120 -8.26 -7.17 3.21
CA ILE A 120 -7.06 -7.00 4.03
C ILE A 120 -7.41 -6.87 5.50
N GLU A 121 -8.43 -6.07 5.83
CA GLU A 121 -8.93 -5.97 7.21
C GLU A 121 -9.34 -7.34 7.74
N THR A 122 -10.10 -8.11 6.95
CA THR A 122 -10.51 -9.48 7.30
C THR A 122 -9.31 -10.41 7.51
N ALA A 123 -8.28 -10.31 6.68
CA ALA A 123 -7.06 -11.10 6.81
C ALA A 123 -6.30 -10.74 8.10
N LEU A 124 -6.17 -9.44 8.42
CA LEU A 124 -5.54 -8.96 9.65
C LEU A 124 -6.31 -9.43 10.88
N THR A 125 -7.64 -9.34 10.88
CA THR A 125 -8.49 -9.86 11.96
C THR A 125 -8.22 -11.34 12.19
N LYS A 126 -8.15 -12.17 11.13
CA LYS A 126 -7.82 -13.59 11.25
C LYS A 126 -6.42 -13.84 11.83
N ILE A 127 -5.42 -13.06 11.41
CA ILE A 127 -4.05 -13.16 11.91
C ILE A 127 -3.99 -12.80 13.41
N ILE A 128 -4.63 -11.70 13.81
CA ILE A 128 -4.74 -11.26 15.20
C ILE A 128 -5.39 -12.37 16.04
N TRP A 129 -6.54 -12.87 15.58
CA TRP A 129 -7.26 -13.97 16.22
C TRP A 129 -6.39 -15.21 16.44
N GLY A 130 -5.69 -15.65 15.39
CA GLY A 130 -4.81 -16.82 15.47
C GLY A 130 -3.63 -16.63 16.42
N PHE A 131 -3.13 -15.40 16.57
CA PHE A 131 -2.05 -15.08 17.50
C PHE A 131 -2.52 -15.00 18.96
N ILE A 132 -3.67 -14.35 19.23
CA ILE A 132 -4.22 -14.25 20.59
C ILE A 132 -4.54 -15.64 21.14
N TRP A 133 -5.26 -16.44 20.36
CA TRP A 133 -5.82 -17.72 20.80
C TRP A 133 -4.99 -18.94 20.41
N ASP A 134 -3.80 -18.75 19.85
CA ASP A 134 -2.95 -19.86 19.41
C ASP A 134 -3.65 -20.86 18.47
N ASN A 135 -4.60 -20.37 17.66
CA ASN A 135 -5.48 -21.14 16.77
C ASN A 135 -6.43 -22.14 17.49
N VAL A 136 -6.78 -21.90 18.75
CA VAL A 136 -7.82 -22.66 19.46
C VAL A 136 -9.17 -22.43 18.75
N ARG A 137 -9.92 -23.51 18.50
CA ARG A 137 -11.20 -23.51 17.73
C ARG A 137 -12.29 -22.66 18.36
N THR A 138 -12.33 -22.56 19.69
CA THR A 138 -13.31 -21.78 20.44
C THR A 138 -12.58 -20.87 21.44
N PRO A 139 -12.53 -19.56 21.17
CA PRO A 139 -12.01 -18.59 22.13
C PRO A 139 -12.86 -18.53 23.39
N PRO A 140 -12.24 -18.29 24.57
CA PRO A 140 -12.98 -18.07 25.80
C PRO A 140 -13.67 -16.70 25.88
N ILE A 141 -13.22 -15.68 25.12
CA ILE A 141 -13.81 -14.32 25.12
C ILE A 141 -13.79 -13.69 23.73
N ASN A 142 -14.70 -12.75 23.47
CA ASN A 142 -14.81 -12.04 22.18
C ASN A 142 -13.73 -10.97 22.01
N LEU A 143 -13.35 -10.65 20.77
CA LEU A 143 -12.26 -9.70 20.47
C LEU A 143 -12.58 -8.26 20.92
N GLU A 144 -13.85 -7.87 20.89
CA GLU A 144 -14.29 -6.55 21.35
C GLU A 144 -14.08 -6.36 22.86
N GLN A 145 -14.03 -7.45 23.63
CA GLN A 145 -13.79 -7.41 25.07
C GLN A 145 -12.30 -7.33 25.43
N LEU A 146 -11.40 -7.36 24.45
CA LEU A 146 -9.95 -7.21 24.64
C LEU A 146 -9.46 -5.75 24.55
N GLN A 147 -10.37 -4.78 24.38
CA GLN A 147 -10.06 -3.35 24.27
C GLN A 147 -9.64 -2.71 25.59
#